data_AF-A0A1V9XEA0-F1
#
_entry.id   AF-A0A1V9XEA0-F1
#
_cell.length_a   1.000
_cell.length_b   1.000
_cell.length_c   1.000
_cell.angle_alpha   90.00
_cell.angle_beta   90.00
_cell.angle_gamma   90.00
#
_symmetry.space_group_name_H-M   'P 1'
#
loop_
_entity.id
_entity.type
_entity.pdbx_description
1 polymer ?
#
loop_
_entity_poly.entity_id
_entity_poly.type
_entity_poly.pdbx_seq_one_letter_code
_entity_poly.pdbx_strand_id
1 'polypeptide(L)'
;MQLVRQCEPRNVMLVHGEGDKMKFLKSKIEEEFRIDCYMPANGETSVIPVPEKITLDADLQLLKRALPPAELQIATKRPRLVTGAILMYDNVMKLVEPDTALLELGVKEHQIRFTTTISIPESFRGSSAHLTEMVQELIRERIASQNKESLQMLQDGSLSLGSALVRVSGYEDDMKSICVSWTNHDEDLGTQLVSVVQEAVCVI
;
A
#
# COMPACT_ATOMS: atom_id res chain seq x y z
N MET A 1 13.38 47.25 -7.12
CA MET A 1 12.86 46.67 -5.86
C MET A 1 11.34 46.74 -5.75
N GLN A 2 10.68 47.86 -6.07
CA GLN A 2 9.21 47.99 -5.98
C GLN A 2 8.45 46.89 -6.75
N LEU A 3 8.87 46.58 -7.98
CA LEU A 3 8.22 45.54 -8.80
C LEU A 3 8.31 44.14 -8.18
N VAL A 4 9.48 43.77 -7.67
CA VAL A 4 9.68 42.46 -6.98
C VAL A 4 8.77 42.36 -5.75
N ARG A 5 8.62 43.47 -5.00
CA ARG A 5 7.71 43.54 -3.85
C ARG A 5 6.23 43.45 -4.23
N GLN A 6 5.82 43.97 -5.38
CA GLN A 6 4.42 43.95 -5.83
C GLN A 6 4.02 42.61 -6.46
N CYS A 7 4.94 41.95 -7.15
CA CYS A 7 4.66 40.71 -7.86
C CYS A 7 4.83 39.45 -6.98
N GLU A 8 5.51 39.58 -5.84
CA GLU A 8 5.82 38.47 -4.92
C GLU A 8 6.29 37.17 -5.64
N PRO A 9 7.31 37.24 -6.52
CA PRO A 9 7.72 36.10 -7.32
C PRO A 9 8.42 35.05 -6.44
N ARG A 10 8.36 33.78 -6.86
CA ARG A 10 9.12 32.68 -6.22
C ARG A 10 10.60 32.69 -6.58
N ASN A 11 10.94 33.14 -7.78
CA ASN A 11 12.29 33.18 -8.34
C ASN A 11 12.44 34.45 -9.19
N VAL A 12 13.62 35.06 -9.21
CA VAL A 12 13.94 36.21 -10.06
C VAL A 12 15.07 35.83 -11.01
N MET A 13 14.98 36.19 -12.28
CA MET A 13 16.07 36.04 -13.24
C MET A 13 16.44 37.41 -13.81
N LEU A 14 17.70 37.80 -13.63
CA LEU A 14 18.25 39.03 -14.15
C LEU A 14 18.84 38.75 -15.53
N VAL A 15 18.34 39.46 -16.53
CA VAL A 15 18.83 39.44 -17.92
C VAL A 15 19.13 40.87 -18.38
N HIS A 16 19.98 41.01 -19.39
CA HIS A 16 20.34 42.29 -20.01
C HIS A 16 20.73 43.39 -19.00
N GLY A 17 21.98 43.38 -18.54
CA GLY A 17 22.51 44.43 -17.69
C GLY A 17 24.05 44.39 -17.61
N GLU A 18 24.63 45.41 -16.98
CA GLU A 18 26.05 45.43 -16.68
C GLU A 18 26.36 44.43 -15.55
N GLY A 19 27.35 43.55 -15.75
CA GLY A 19 27.62 42.42 -14.87
C GLY A 19 27.80 42.81 -13.39
N ASP A 20 28.55 43.88 -13.10
CA ASP A 20 28.80 44.31 -11.72
C ASP A 20 27.55 44.88 -11.04
N LYS A 21 26.73 45.64 -11.78
CA LYS A 21 25.43 46.13 -11.28
C LYS A 21 24.46 44.98 -11.03
N MET A 22 24.48 43.96 -11.89
CA MET A 22 23.63 42.79 -11.75
C MET A 22 24.04 41.91 -10.56
N LYS A 23 25.34 41.74 -10.30
CA LYS A 23 25.82 41.04 -9.09
C LYS A 23 25.34 41.73 -7.82
N PHE A 24 25.46 43.05 -7.77
CA PHE A 24 24.96 43.83 -6.63
C PHE A 24 23.44 43.71 -6.48
N LEU A 25 22.69 43.81 -7.59
CA LEU A 25 21.24 43.69 -7.57
C LEU A 25 20.77 42.29 -7.16
N LYS A 26 21.48 41.24 -7.62
CA LYS A 26 21.24 39.84 -7.24
C LYS A 26 21.35 39.69 -5.72
N SER A 27 22.49 40.05 -5.13
CA SER A 27 22.71 39.96 -3.69
C SER A 27 21.65 40.73 -2.91
N LYS A 28 21.27 41.92 -3.37
CA LYS A 28 20.24 42.73 -2.72
C LYS A 28 18.85 42.07 -2.75
N ILE A 29 18.49 41.39 -3.84
CA ILE A 29 17.21 40.69 -3.96
C ILE A 29 17.19 39.46 -3.05
N GLU A 30 18.26 38.67 -3.03
CA GLU A 30 18.40 37.49 -2.18
C GLU A 30 18.34 37.86 -0.69
N GLU A 31 19.03 38.93 -0.28
CA GLU A 31 19.03 39.43 1.09
C GLU A 31 17.67 40.03 1.51
N GLU A 32 17.05 40.88 0.67
CA GLU A 32 15.82 41.59 1.03
C GLU A 32 14.59 40.67 1.00
N PHE A 33 14.47 39.83 -0.02
CA PHE A 33 13.24 39.05 -0.28
C PHE A 33 13.38 37.56 0.06
N ARG A 34 14.60 37.06 0.30
CA ARG A 34 14.87 35.64 0.60
C ARG A 34 14.32 34.69 -0.47
N ILE A 35 14.45 35.07 -1.73
CA ILE A 35 14.07 34.29 -2.92
C ILE A 35 15.28 34.08 -3.81
N ASP A 36 15.31 32.99 -4.56
CA ASP A 36 16.42 32.67 -5.45
C ASP A 36 16.50 33.66 -6.62
N CYS A 37 17.72 34.13 -6.90
CA CYS A 37 17.99 35.10 -7.95
C CYS A 37 19.08 34.60 -8.92
N TYR A 38 18.72 34.49 -10.19
CA TYR A 38 19.57 33.93 -11.24
C TYR A 38 20.15 35.04 -12.12
N MET A 39 21.39 34.88 -12.55
CA MET A 39 22.09 35.81 -13.44
C MET A 39 22.90 35.01 -14.48
N PRO A 40 22.24 34.31 -15.41
CA PRO A 40 22.92 33.53 -16.43
C PRO A 40 23.67 34.44 -17.42
N ALA A 41 24.79 33.97 -17.93
CA ALA A 41 25.46 34.57 -19.07
C ALA A 41 24.63 34.38 -20.36
N ASN A 42 24.92 35.18 -21.40
CA ASN A 42 24.28 35.02 -22.71
C ASN A 42 24.58 33.62 -23.27
N GLY A 43 23.53 32.85 -23.55
CA GLY A 43 23.63 31.47 -24.01
C GLY A 43 23.74 30.42 -22.90
N GLU A 44 23.71 30.83 -21.62
CA GLU A 44 23.68 29.92 -20.48
C GLU A 44 22.23 29.48 -20.16
N THR A 45 22.06 28.20 -19.81
CA THR A 45 20.77 27.65 -19.37
C THR A 45 20.69 27.63 -17.86
N SER A 46 19.63 28.24 -17.29
CA SER A 46 19.31 28.12 -15.86
C SER A 46 18.16 27.13 -15.67
N VAL A 47 18.31 26.21 -14.72
CA VAL A 47 17.26 25.25 -14.33
C VAL A 47 16.61 25.74 -13.04
N ILE A 48 15.32 26.04 -13.10
CA ILE A 48 14.53 26.44 -11.93
C ILE A 48 13.63 25.26 -11.56
N PRO A 49 13.86 24.59 -10.42
CA PRO A 49 13.03 23.47 -9.99
C PRO A 49 11.64 23.99 -9.63
N VAL A 50 10.62 23.48 -10.31
CA VAL A 50 9.22 23.74 -9.98
C VAL A 50 8.65 22.47 -9.35
N PRO A 51 8.04 22.54 -8.16
CA PRO A 51 7.33 21.40 -7.61
C PRO A 51 6.14 21.08 -8.54
N GLU A 52 6.22 19.95 -9.24
CA GLU A 52 5.13 19.45 -10.05
C GLU A 52 3.98 19.04 -9.13
N LYS A 53 2.83 19.69 -9.31
CA LYS A 53 1.60 19.33 -8.62
C LYS A 53 0.72 18.61 -9.61
N ILE A 54 0.62 17.29 -9.45
CA ILE A 54 -0.35 16.49 -10.19
C ILE A 54 -1.69 16.69 -9.51
N THR A 55 -2.64 17.30 -10.22
CA THR A 55 -4.03 17.41 -9.79
C THR A 55 -4.78 16.17 -10.23
N LEU A 56 -5.49 15.55 -9.30
CA LEU A 56 -6.33 14.38 -9.55
C LEU A 56 -7.73 14.63 -9.00
N ASP A 57 -8.73 14.18 -9.73
CA ASP A 57 -10.11 14.19 -9.27
C ASP A 57 -10.36 12.93 -8.44
N ALA A 58 -10.76 13.10 -7.17
CA ALA A 58 -11.04 11.96 -6.30
C ALA A 58 -12.53 11.65 -6.26
N ASP A 59 -12.87 10.36 -6.39
CA ASP A 59 -14.25 9.91 -6.26
C ASP A 59 -14.79 10.20 -4.84
N LEU A 60 -16.01 10.73 -4.79
CA LEU A 60 -16.62 11.17 -3.54
C LEU A 60 -16.96 9.99 -2.62
N GLN A 61 -17.34 8.83 -3.17
CA GLN A 61 -17.69 7.66 -2.36
C GLN A 61 -16.46 7.10 -1.68
N LEU A 62 -15.34 7.01 -2.41
CA LEU A 62 -14.04 6.62 -1.87
C LEU A 62 -13.63 7.52 -0.68
N LEU A 63 -13.76 8.84 -0.84
CA LEU A 63 -13.43 9.80 0.24
C LEU A 63 -14.36 9.66 1.45
N LYS A 64 -15.67 9.46 1.22
CA LYS A 64 -16.64 9.27 2.31
C LYS A 64 -16.36 8.03 3.14
N ARG A 65 -15.89 6.94 2.53
CA ARG A 65 -15.54 5.69 3.23
C ARG A 65 -14.33 5.86 4.16
N ALA A 66 -13.40 6.75 3.81
CA ALA A 66 -12.25 7.08 4.64
C ALA A 66 -12.59 7.98 5.83
N LEU A 67 -13.72 8.71 5.78
CA LEU A 67 -14.17 9.57 6.87
C LEU A 67 -14.75 8.73 8.03
N PRO A 68 -14.56 9.17 9.29
CA PRO A 68 -15.18 8.50 10.41
C PRO A 68 -16.71 8.66 10.36
N PRO A 69 -17.46 7.75 11.01
CA PRO A 69 -18.85 8.01 11.37
C PRO A 69 -18.96 9.39 12.04
N ALA A 70 -20.02 10.13 11.74
CA ALA A 70 -20.19 11.53 12.17
C ALA A 70 -20.00 11.72 13.70
N GLU A 71 -20.30 10.69 14.48
CA GLU A 71 -20.23 10.64 15.94
C GLU A 71 -18.79 10.58 16.50
N LEU A 72 -17.80 10.21 15.68
CA LEU A 72 -16.39 10.06 16.07
C LEU A 72 -15.48 11.14 15.46
N GLN A 73 -16.05 12.24 14.96
CA GLN A 73 -15.32 13.39 14.40
C GLN A 73 -14.56 14.22 15.46
N ILE A 74 -14.16 13.63 16.58
CA ILE A 74 -13.16 14.23 17.46
C ILE A 74 -11.87 14.24 16.65
N ALA A 75 -11.50 15.43 16.17
CA ALA A 75 -10.47 15.66 15.17
C ALA A 75 -9.10 15.08 15.59
N THR A 76 -8.87 13.82 15.28
CA THR A 76 -7.52 13.25 15.33
C THR A 76 -6.76 13.89 14.17
N LYS A 77 -5.74 14.71 14.45
CA LYS A 77 -4.82 15.27 13.43
C LYS A 77 -4.00 14.22 12.67
N ARG A 78 -4.33 12.93 12.83
CA ARG A 78 -3.64 11.84 12.17
C ARG A 78 -4.13 11.74 10.72
N PRO A 79 -3.22 11.74 9.74
CA PRO A 79 -3.60 11.49 8.36
C PRO A 79 -4.28 10.14 8.25
N ARG A 80 -5.30 10.05 7.40
CA ARG A 80 -5.97 8.78 7.10
C ARG A 80 -5.46 8.25 5.77
N LEU A 81 -5.29 6.94 5.72
CA LEU A 81 -4.92 6.25 4.49
C LEU A 81 -6.17 6.07 3.64
N VAL A 82 -6.08 6.47 2.37
CA VAL A 82 -7.09 6.21 1.34
C VAL A 82 -6.43 5.28 0.35
N THR A 83 -6.99 4.08 0.18
CA THR A 83 -6.53 3.09 -0.80
C THR A 83 -7.46 3.11 -1.99
N GLY A 84 -6.92 3.34 -3.18
CA GLY A 84 -7.69 3.39 -4.43
C GLY A 84 -6.78 3.16 -5.64
N ALA A 85 -7.38 3.15 -6.82
CA ALA A 85 -6.69 3.06 -8.11
C ALA A 85 -6.64 4.44 -8.77
N ILE A 86 -5.50 4.79 -9.36
CA ILE A 86 -5.37 6.00 -10.19
C ILE A 86 -5.61 5.61 -11.64
N LEU A 87 -6.71 6.10 -12.21
CA LEU A 87 -7.02 5.96 -13.63
C LEU A 87 -6.49 7.19 -14.37
N MET A 88 -5.67 6.97 -15.40
CA MET A 88 -5.16 8.02 -16.27
C MET A 88 -5.69 7.79 -17.68
N TYR A 89 -6.57 8.67 -18.16
CA TYR A 89 -7.17 8.58 -19.49
C TYR A 89 -7.39 9.99 -20.05
N ASP A 90 -7.04 10.23 -21.32
CA ASP A 90 -7.22 11.52 -22.02
C ASP A 90 -6.75 12.76 -21.23
N ASN A 91 -5.55 12.71 -20.62
CA ASN A 91 -4.98 13.75 -19.73
C ASN A 91 -5.80 14.06 -18.46
N VAL A 92 -6.81 13.26 -18.13
CA VAL A 92 -7.54 13.32 -16.87
C VAL A 92 -7.02 12.23 -15.95
N MET A 93 -6.66 12.60 -14.73
CA MET A 93 -6.29 11.67 -13.67
C MET A 93 -7.39 11.62 -12.63
N LYS A 94 -7.90 10.42 -12.35
CA LYS A 94 -8.93 10.20 -11.34
C LYS A 94 -8.47 9.17 -10.33
N LEU A 95 -8.77 9.40 -9.05
CA LEU A 95 -8.64 8.42 -7.99
C LEU A 95 -10.00 7.79 -7.72
N VAL A 96 -10.11 6.50 -8.01
CA VAL A 96 -11.36 5.73 -7.94
C VAL A 96 -11.15 4.44 -7.13
N GLU A 97 -12.24 3.73 -6.84
CA GLU A 97 -12.13 2.37 -6.28
C GLU A 97 -11.59 1.39 -7.34
N PRO A 98 -10.83 0.34 -6.95
CA PRO A 98 -10.29 -0.65 -7.88
C PRO A 98 -11.36 -1.30 -8.76
N ASP A 99 -12.52 -1.65 -8.19
CA ASP A 99 -13.63 -2.27 -8.93
C ASP A 99 -14.18 -1.33 -10.01
N THR A 100 -14.32 -0.03 -9.67
CA THR A 100 -14.72 1.00 -10.62
C THR A 100 -13.69 1.16 -11.73
N ALA A 101 -12.40 1.17 -11.41
CA ALA A 101 -11.34 1.24 -12.41
C ALA A 101 -11.39 0.05 -13.39
N LEU A 102 -11.54 -1.17 -12.87
CA LEU A 102 -11.64 -2.38 -13.70
C LEU A 102 -12.88 -2.35 -14.60
N LEU A 103 -14.01 -1.89 -14.06
CA LEU A 103 -15.26 -1.72 -14.81
C LEU A 103 -15.09 -0.68 -15.94
N GLU A 104 -14.52 0.48 -15.65
CA GLU A 104 -14.27 1.54 -16.64
C GLU A 104 -13.28 1.09 -17.73
N LEU A 105 -12.27 0.29 -17.37
CA LEU A 105 -11.33 -0.31 -18.31
C LEU A 105 -11.92 -1.49 -19.09
N GLY A 106 -13.11 -1.97 -18.74
CA GLY A 106 -13.74 -3.14 -19.36
C GLY A 106 -12.98 -4.44 -19.14
N VAL A 107 -12.14 -4.50 -18.10
CA VAL A 107 -11.34 -5.68 -17.75
C VAL A 107 -11.94 -6.39 -16.53
N LYS A 108 -11.81 -7.71 -16.51
CA LYS A 108 -12.19 -8.49 -15.33
C LYS A 108 -11.00 -8.63 -14.41
N GLU A 109 -11.24 -8.53 -13.11
CA GLU A 109 -10.22 -8.85 -12.11
C GLU A 109 -9.72 -10.28 -12.33
N HIS A 110 -8.40 -10.44 -12.40
CA HIS A 110 -7.80 -11.77 -12.45
C HIS A 110 -7.56 -12.26 -11.02
N GLN A 111 -8.34 -13.24 -10.57
CA GLN A 111 -8.20 -13.79 -9.24
C GLN A 111 -7.06 -14.81 -9.20
N ILE A 112 -5.94 -14.41 -8.61
CA ILE A 112 -4.80 -15.28 -8.36
C ILE A 112 -4.93 -15.90 -6.97
N ARG A 113 -4.87 -17.23 -6.93
CA ARG A 113 -4.88 -18.01 -5.71
C ARG A 113 -3.61 -18.86 -5.64
N PHE A 114 -2.87 -18.69 -4.56
CA PHE A 114 -1.70 -19.52 -4.26
C PHE A 114 -2.13 -20.72 -3.42
N THR A 115 -1.47 -21.84 -3.64
CA THR A 115 -1.71 -23.08 -2.90
C THR A 115 -0.37 -23.76 -2.63
N THR A 116 -0.10 -24.01 -1.36
CA THR A 116 1.07 -24.77 -0.91
C THR A 116 0.60 -26.00 -0.17
N THR A 117 1.12 -27.16 -0.55
CA THR A 117 0.86 -28.42 0.13
C THR A 117 2.09 -28.84 0.91
N ILE A 118 1.93 -29.02 2.21
CA ILE A 118 2.97 -29.45 3.14
C ILE A 118 2.68 -30.89 3.50
N SER A 119 3.54 -31.82 3.09
CA SER A 119 3.45 -33.23 3.47
C SER A 119 3.89 -33.42 4.92
N ILE A 120 3.14 -34.22 5.67
CA ILE A 120 3.45 -34.59 7.05
C ILE A 120 4.28 -35.88 7.04
N PRO A 121 5.38 -35.94 7.80
CA PRO A 121 6.19 -37.15 7.94
C PRO A 121 5.37 -38.35 8.44
N GLU A 122 5.68 -39.54 7.95
CA GLU A 122 5.06 -40.81 8.39
C GLU A 122 5.30 -41.11 9.89
N SER A 123 6.25 -40.43 10.54
CA SER A 123 6.46 -40.51 11.99
C SER A 123 5.28 -40.01 12.80
N PHE A 124 4.42 -39.15 12.22
CA PHE A 124 3.23 -38.65 12.90
C PHE A 124 2.12 -39.69 12.99
N ARG A 125 1.91 -40.23 14.20
CA ARG A 125 0.88 -41.24 14.51
C ARG A 125 -0.50 -40.64 14.87
N GLY A 126 -0.64 -39.33 14.95
CA GLY A 126 -1.91 -38.67 15.32
C GLY A 126 -2.96 -38.71 14.21
N SER A 127 -4.25 -38.64 14.55
CA SER A 127 -5.33 -38.58 13.57
C SER A 127 -5.34 -37.24 12.81
N SER A 128 -6.02 -37.19 11.65
CA SER A 128 -6.21 -35.94 10.90
C SER A 128 -6.98 -34.88 11.69
N ALA A 129 -7.91 -35.31 12.56
CA ALA A 129 -8.64 -34.44 13.47
C ALA A 129 -7.70 -33.80 14.51
N HIS A 130 -6.83 -34.59 15.12
CA HIS A 130 -5.84 -34.08 16.08
C HIS A 130 -4.87 -33.10 15.42
N LEU A 131 -4.41 -33.40 14.20
CA LEU A 131 -3.57 -32.48 13.43
C LEU A 131 -4.29 -31.16 13.12
N THR A 132 -5.59 -31.22 12.83
CA THR A 132 -6.40 -30.02 12.57
C THR A 132 -6.52 -29.16 13.83
N GLU A 133 -6.75 -29.78 15.00
CA GLU A 133 -6.78 -29.08 16.30
C GLU A 133 -5.43 -28.42 16.63
N MET A 134 -4.31 -29.14 16.46
CA MET A 134 -2.97 -28.60 16.69
C MET A 134 -2.68 -27.38 15.78
N VAL A 135 -3.00 -27.49 14.49
CA VAL A 135 -2.82 -26.40 13.53
C VAL A 135 -3.72 -25.22 13.88
N GLN A 136 -4.96 -25.47 14.32
CA GLN A 136 -5.90 -24.44 14.74
C GLN A 136 -5.38 -23.65 15.95
N GLU A 137 -4.89 -24.33 16.99
CA GLU A 137 -4.32 -23.68 18.17
C GLU A 137 -3.09 -22.84 17.82
N LEU A 138 -2.17 -23.38 17.02
CA LEU A 138 -0.95 -22.67 16.60
C LEU A 138 -1.25 -21.41 15.79
N ILE A 139 -2.18 -21.47 14.84
CA ILE A 139 -2.61 -20.31 14.05
C ILE A 139 -3.26 -19.27 14.98
N ARG A 140 -4.07 -19.71 15.95
CA ARG A 140 -4.75 -18.81 16.89
C ARG A 140 -3.76 -18.08 17.80
N GLU A 141 -2.78 -18.79 18.34
CA GLU A 141 -1.78 -18.20 19.24
C GLU A 141 -0.84 -17.25 18.52
N ARG A 142 -0.31 -17.64 17.35
CA ARG A 142 0.73 -16.87 16.66
C ARG A 142 0.22 -15.80 15.70
N ILE A 143 -0.91 -16.02 15.03
CA ILE A 143 -1.36 -15.14 13.93
C ILE A 143 -2.60 -14.36 14.32
N ALA A 144 -3.65 -15.03 14.81
CA ALA A 144 -4.92 -14.37 15.14
C ALA A 144 -4.76 -13.32 16.27
N SER A 145 -3.87 -13.57 17.22
CA SER A 145 -3.53 -12.62 18.30
C SER A 145 -2.84 -11.35 17.77
N GLN A 146 -2.05 -11.45 16.70
CA GLN A 146 -1.27 -10.36 16.13
C GLN A 146 -2.11 -9.52 15.15
N ASN A 147 -2.88 -10.17 14.27
CA ASN A 147 -3.59 -9.51 13.18
C ASN A 147 -5.04 -9.11 13.53
N LYS A 148 -5.53 -9.43 14.73
CA LYS A 148 -6.94 -9.20 15.16
C LYS A 148 -7.98 -9.85 14.25
N GLU A 149 -7.59 -10.80 13.42
CA GLU A 149 -8.50 -11.55 12.55
C GLU A 149 -9.12 -12.74 13.29
N SER A 150 -10.40 -13.03 13.00
CA SER A 150 -11.09 -14.18 13.60
C SER A 150 -10.83 -15.46 12.78
N LEU A 151 -10.17 -16.45 13.39
CA LEU A 151 -10.10 -17.81 12.84
C LEU A 151 -11.47 -18.49 12.94
N GLN A 152 -12.00 -18.96 11.83
CA GLN A 152 -13.29 -19.67 11.76
C GLN A 152 -13.08 -21.08 11.18
N MET A 153 -13.88 -22.05 11.63
CA MET A 153 -13.88 -23.40 11.09
C MET A 153 -15.11 -23.58 10.18
N LEU A 154 -14.88 -23.99 8.94
CA LEU A 154 -15.91 -24.23 7.95
C LEU A 154 -16.54 -25.61 8.12
N GLN A 155 -17.72 -25.81 7.52
CA GLN A 155 -18.48 -27.06 7.61
C GLN A 155 -17.75 -28.27 7.00
N ASP A 156 -16.78 -28.02 6.12
CA ASP A 156 -15.93 -29.05 5.49
C ASP A 156 -14.69 -29.40 6.34
N GLY A 157 -14.57 -28.85 7.55
CA GLY A 157 -13.42 -29.06 8.45
C GLY A 157 -12.19 -28.22 8.11
N SER A 158 -12.27 -27.31 7.12
CA SER A 158 -11.19 -26.37 6.83
C SER A 158 -11.21 -25.15 7.76
N LEU A 159 -10.02 -24.59 8.01
CA LEU A 159 -9.82 -23.40 8.83
C LEU A 159 -9.72 -22.19 7.90
N SER A 160 -10.52 -21.16 8.13
CA SER A 160 -10.52 -19.90 7.38
C SER A 160 -10.03 -18.73 8.23
N LEU A 161 -9.09 -17.96 7.69
CA LEU A 161 -8.54 -16.74 8.28
C LEU A 161 -8.38 -15.69 7.17
N GLY A 162 -9.16 -14.61 7.20
CA GLY A 162 -9.18 -13.65 6.08
C GLY A 162 -9.59 -14.32 4.77
N SER A 163 -8.82 -14.12 3.69
CA SER A 163 -9.00 -14.86 2.42
C SER A 163 -8.22 -16.19 2.34
N ALA A 164 -7.46 -16.53 3.39
CA ALA A 164 -6.69 -17.75 3.48
C ALA A 164 -7.52 -18.92 4.02
N LEU A 165 -7.26 -20.11 3.47
CA LEU A 165 -7.87 -21.37 3.85
C LEU A 165 -6.77 -22.39 4.13
N VAL A 166 -6.89 -23.09 5.25
CA VAL A 166 -6.03 -24.20 5.64
C VAL A 166 -6.89 -25.47 5.74
N ARG A 167 -6.50 -26.52 5.03
CA ARG A 167 -7.19 -27.80 5.03
C ARG A 167 -6.22 -28.92 5.31
N VAL A 168 -6.56 -29.78 6.26
CA VAL A 168 -5.82 -31.01 6.52
C VAL A 168 -6.44 -32.13 5.71
N SER A 169 -5.63 -32.84 4.93
CA SER A 169 -6.05 -33.97 4.10
C SER A 169 -5.17 -35.18 4.35
N GLY A 170 -5.78 -36.33 4.59
CA GLY A 170 -5.09 -37.61 4.76
C GLY A 170 -5.98 -38.65 5.43
N TYR A 171 -5.84 -39.90 5.00
CA TYR A 171 -6.47 -41.05 5.63
C TYR A 171 -5.57 -41.62 6.73
N GLU A 172 -6.09 -42.47 7.61
CA GLU A 172 -5.31 -42.98 8.75
C GLU A 172 -4.08 -43.80 8.31
N ASP A 173 -4.15 -44.44 7.14
CA ASP A 173 -3.09 -45.29 6.57
C ASP A 173 -2.27 -44.61 5.43
N ASP A 174 -2.59 -43.37 5.06
CA ASP A 174 -1.93 -42.63 3.97
C ASP A 174 -1.09 -41.44 4.49
N MET A 175 -0.18 -40.95 3.64
CA MET A 175 0.56 -39.71 3.90
C MET A 175 -0.41 -38.53 4.13
N LYS A 176 -0.33 -37.94 5.31
CA LYS A 176 -1.11 -36.75 5.68
C LYS A 176 -0.47 -35.51 5.07
N SER A 177 -1.29 -34.52 4.78
CA SER A 177 -0.87 -33.27 4.13
C SER A 177 -1.70 -32.11 4.64
N ILE A 178 -1.08 -30.93 4.71
CA ILE A 178 -1.75 -29.68 5.02
C ILE A 178 -1.68 -28.80 3.80
N CYS A 179 -2.84 -28.40 3.30
CA CYS A 179 -2.99 -27.51 2.17
C CYS A 179 -3.30 -26.10 2.69
N VAL A 180 -2.39 -25.16 2.47
CA VAL A 180 -2.55 -23.74 2.78
C VAL A 180 -2.80 -23.01 1.47
N SER A 181 -3.86 -22.21 1.39
CA SER A 181 -4.21 -21.53 0.15
C SER A 181 -4.84 -20.16 0.38
N TRP A 182 -4.34 -19.14 -0.30
CA TRP A 182 -4.67 -17.73 -0.07
C TRP A 182 -4.78 -16.95 -1.39
N THR A 183 -5.44 -15.80 -1.36
CA THR A 183 -5.52 -14.91 -2.53
C THR A 183 -4.32 -13.96 -2.56
N ASN A 184 -4.03 -13.37 -3.73
CA ASN A 184 -2.92 -12.42 -3.88
C ASN A 184 -3.00 -11.20 -2.96
N HIS A 185 -4.19 -10.80 -2.52
CA HIS A 185 -4.35 -9.67 -1.60
C HIS A 185 -3.77 -9.96 -0.20
N ASP A 186 -3.67 -11.24 0.18
CA ASP A 186 -3.21 -11.71 1.49
C ASP A 186 -1.90 -12.52 1.39
N GLU A 187 -0.97 -12.12 0.50
CA GLU A 187 0.30 -12.83 0.30
C GLU A 187 1.16 -12.91 1.57
N ASP A 188 1.21 -11.81 2.34
CA ASP A 188 1.94 -11.76 3.62
C ASP A 188 1.36 -12.74 4.64
N LEU A 189 0.02 -12.78 4.76
CA LEU A 189 -0.69 -13.71 5.63
C LEU A 189 -0.46 -15.16 5.20
N GLY A 190 -0.56 -15.42 3.89
CA GLY A 190 -0.30 -16.75 3.32
C GLY A 190 1.11 -17.25 3.62
N THR A 191 2.11 -16.39 3.48
CA THR A 191 3.52 -16.71 3.77
C THR A 191 3.73 -17.00 5.25
N GLN A 192 3.15 -16.20 6.14
CA GLN A 192 3.18 -16.44 7.59
C GLN A 192 2.52 -17.76 7.97
N LEU A 193 1.35 -18.06 7.38
CA LEU A 193 0.64 -19.32 7.60
C LEU A 193 1.49 -20.52 7.18
N VAL A 194 2.11 -20.47 6.00
CA VAL A 194 3.00 -21.54 5.53
C VAL A 194 4.17 -21.72 6.49
N SER A 195 4.83 -20.64 6.93
CA SER A 195 5.94 -20.71 7.89
C SER A 195 5.52 -21.34 9.21
N VAL A 196 4.39 -20.93 9.79
CA VAL A 196 3.89 -21.46 11.06
C VAL A 196 3.52 -22.93 10.93
N VAL A 197 2.87 -23.32 9.82
CA VAL A 197 2.53 -24.73 9.59
C VAL A 197 3.81 -25.56 9.39
N GLN A 198 4.79 -25.10 8.61
CA GLN A 198 6.06 -25.81 8.42
C GLN A 198 6.83 -26.00 9.74
N GLU A 199 6.90 -24.96 10.58
CA GLU A 199 7.49 -25.08 11.93
C GLU A 199 6.77 -26.13 12.77
N ALA A 200 5.42 -26.17 12.71
CA ALA A 200 4.63 -27.16 13.43
C ALA A 200 4.98 -28.59 12.99
N VAL A 201 5.14 -28.82 11.69
CA VAL A 201 5.52 -30.12 11.14
C VAL A 201 6.92 -30.55 11.58
N CYS A 202 7.87 -29.62 11.73
CA CYS A 202 9.23 -29.92 12.20
C CYS A 202 9.31 -30.31 13.69
N VAL A 203 8.31 -29.93 14.49
CA VAL A 203 8.24 -30.24 15.93
C VAL A 203 7.56 -31.59 16.21
N ILE A 204 6.89 -32.14 15.20
CA ILE A 204 6.15 -33.41 15.23
C ILE A 204 7.05 -34.58 14.77
#